data_AF-A0A842VJL6-F1
#
_entry.id   AF-A0A842VJL6-F1
#
_cell.length_a   1.000
_cell.length_b   1.000
_cell.length_c   1.000
_cell.angle_alpha   90.00
_cell.angle_beta   90.00
_cell.angle_gamma   90.00
#
_symmetry.space_group_name_H-M   'P 1'
#
loop_
_entity.id
_entity.type
_entity.pdbx_description
1 polymer ?
#
loop_
_entity_poly.entity_id
_entity_poly.type
_entity_poly.pdbx_seq_one_letter_code
_entity_poly.pdbx_strand_id
1 'polypeptide(L)'
;MNSRQKEKNGHTDASKKILIVSENLEALKSARAYLSSEGYSIFTASTLDQATALCHNFSPALLIYDLDYSSEITEKILRVLRDFWE
;
A
#
# COMPACT_ATOMS: atom_id res chain seq x y z
N MET A 1 13.19 -37.86 -15.82
CA MET A 1 11.81 -37.70 -15.33
C MET A 1 11.85 -37.39 -13.83
N ASN A 2 11.44 -36.25 -13.30
CA ASN A 2 11.22 -34.91 -13.85
C ASN A 2 11.58 -33.92 -12.72
N SER A 3 12.44 -32.97 -13.10
CA SER A 3 12.56 -31.58 -12.66
C SER A 3 11.92 -31.18 -11.33
N ARG A 4 12.77 -31.15 -10.31
CA ARG A 4 12.58 -30.39 -9.07
C ARG A 4 12.42 -28.90 -9.39
N GLN A 5 11.35 -28.31 -8.88
CA GLN A 5 11.28 -26.95 -8.33
C GLN A 5 12.21 -25.92 -8.97
N LYS A 6 11.74 -25.19 -9.99
CA LYS A 6 12.42 -23.96 -10.42
C LYS A 6 11.51 -22.96 -11.13
N GLU A 7 10.42 -22.57 -10.46
CA GLU A 7 9.71 -21.32 -10.74
C GLU A 7 9.43 -20.58 -9.44
N LYS A 8 10.48 -20.33 -8.67
CA LYS A 8 10.52 -19.23 -7.68
C LYS A 8 11.53 -18.24 -8.20
N ASN A 9 11.07 -17.21 -8.89
CA ASN A 9 11.79 -15.95 -9.08
C ASN A 9 10.76 -14.89 -9.47
N GLY A 10 9.85 -14.60 -8.53
CA GLY A 10 9.20 -13.29 -8.52
C GLY A 10 10.29 -12.26 -8.30
N HIS A 11 10.42 -11.34 -9.25
CA HIS A 11 11.42 -10.27 -9.28
C HIS A 11 11.38 -9.50 -7.95
N THR A 12 12.32 -9.76 -7.05
CA THR A 12 12.58 -8.91 -5.87
C THR A 12 13.30 -7.65 -6.35
N ASP A 13 12.55 -6.85 -7.08
CA ASP A 13 12.88 -5.45 -7.28
C ASP A 13 12.82 -4.77 -5.92
N ALA A 14 13.81 -3.93 -5.61
CA ALA A 14 14.07 -3.38 -4.29
C ALA A 14 12.78 -3.02 -3.52
N SER A 15 12.48 -3.80 -2.48
CA SER A 15 11.37 -3.64 -1.51
C SER A 15 10.27 -2.66 -1.93
N LYS A 16 9.40 -3.06 -2.86
CA LYS A 16 8.28 -2.21 -3.32
C LYS A 16 7.52 -1.69 -2.10
N LYS A 17 7.49 -0.36 -1.96
CA LYS A 17 6.83 0.33 -0.85
C LYS A 17 5.34 0.33 -1.12
N ILE A 18 4.55 -0.18 -0.19
CA ILE A 18 3.09 -0.18 -0.27
C ILE A 18 2.57 0.74 0.82
N LEU A 19 1.64 1.62 0.47
CA LEU A 19 0.91 2.46 1.42
C LEU A 19 -0.49 1.90 1.63
N ILE A 20 -0.88 1.68 2.89
CA ILE A 20 -2.22 1.26 3.28
C ILE A 20 -2.89 2.38 4.05
N VAL A 21 -4.13 2.73 3.67
CA VAL A 21 -4.88 3.85 4.25
C VAL A 21 -6.24 3.35 4.74
N SER A 22 -6.47 3.42 6.05
CA SER A 22 -7.73 3.05 6.71
C SER A 22 -7.81 3.72 8.07
N GLU A 23 -8.99 4.19 8.48
CA GLU A 23 -9.21 4.69 9.85
C GLU A 23 -9.27 3.55 10.90
N ASN A 24 -9.46 2.31 10.45
CA ASN A 24 -9.45 1.14 11.31
C ASN A 24 -8.01 0.72 11.66
N LEU A 25 -7.56 1.11 12.85
CA LEU A 25 -6.20 0.84 13.32
C LEU A 25 -5.87 -0.66 13.43
N GLU A 26 -6.85 -1.51 13.71
CA GLU A 26 -6.63 -2.96 13.77
C GLU A 26 -6.48 -3.57 12.38
N ALA A 27 -7.20 -3.04 11.39
CA ALA A 27 -7.01 -3.41 9.98
C ALA A 27 -5.60 -3.02 9.51
N LEU A 28 -5.13 -1.81 9.84
CA LEU A 28 -3.77 -1.36 9.52
C LEU A 28 -2.69 -2.26 10.14
N LYS A 29 -2.82 -2.60 11.43
CA LYS A 29 -1.88 -3.50 12.12
C LYS A 29 -1.84 -4.87 11.46
N SER A 30 -3.01 -5.45 11.21
CA SER A 30 -3.15 -6.79 10.62
C SER A 30 -2.58 -6.85 9.21
N ALA A 31 -2.94 -5.89 8.36
CA ALA A 31 -2.46 -5.81 6.98
C ALA A 31 -0.95 -5.59 6.93
N ARG A 32 -0.42 -4.72 7.79
CA ARG A 32 1.03 -4.50 7.90
C ARG A 32 1.76 -5.76 8.32
N ALA A 33 1.31 -6.46 9.36
CA ALA A 33 1.95 -7.68 9.83
C ALA A 33 1.98 -8.75 8.74
N TYR A 34 0.84 -8.99 8.09
CA TYR A 34 0.72 -9.98 7.01
C TYR A 34 1.62 -9.64 5.82
N LEU A 35 1.47 -8.45 5.22
CA LEU A 35 2.22 -8.10 4.01
C LEU A 35 3.72 -7.88 4.29
N SER A 36 4.10 -7.44 5.49
CA SER A 36 5.52 -7.37 5.85
C SER A 36 6.14 -8.78 5.94
N SER A 37 5.39 -9.79 6.40
CA SER A 37 5.87 -11.18 6.42
C SER A 37 6.06 -11.78 5.02
N GLU A 38 5.36 -11.25 4.01
CA GLU A 38 5.55 -11.58 2.60
C GLU A 38 6.73 -10.82 1.96
N GLY A 39 7.44 -9.97 2.71
CA GLY A 39 8.65 -9.26 2.26
C GLY A 39 8.40 -7.87 1.68
N TYR A 40 7.18 -7.34 1.76
CA TYR A 40 6.87 -5.98 1.32
C TYR A 40 7.27 -4.92 2.35
N SER A 41 7.65 -3.72 1.89
CA SER A 41 7.85 -2.56 2.77
C SER A 41 6.54 -1.82 2.95
N ILE A 42 5.90 -2.01 4.10
CA ILE A 42 4.57 -1.45 4.36
C ILE A 42 4.63 -0.16 5.16
N PHE A 43 3.97 0.85 4.62
CA PHE A 43 3.64 2.11 5.28
C PHE A 43 2.13 2.18 5.51
N THR A 44 1.72 2.81 6.60
CA THR A 44 0.32 2.90 7.00
C THR A 44 -0.04 4.35 7.31
N ALA A 45 -1.23 4.78 6.92
CA ALA A 45 -1.83 6.05 7.32
C ALA A 45 -3.24 5.82 7.85
N SER A 46 -3.60 6.46 8.96
CA SER A 46 -4.96 6.46 9.47
C SER A 46 -5.76 7.69 9.07
N THR A 47 -5.11 8.65 8.41
CA THR A 47 -5.73 9.89 7.92
C THR A 47 -5.26 10.24 6.52
N LEU A 48 -6.05 11.05 5.83
CA LEU A 48 -5.76 11.60 4.51
C LEU A 48 -4.45 12.42 4.47
N ASP A 49 -4.23 13.24 5.50
CA ASP A 49 -3.03 14.09 5.59
C ASP A 49 -1.76 13.24 5.74
N GLN A 50 -1.83 12.18 6.57
CA GLN A 50 -0.74 11.22 6.68
C GLN A 50 -0.49 10.54 5.34
N ALA A 51 -1.54 10.04 4.69
CA ALA A 51 -1.42 9.37 3.39
C ALA A 51 -0.77 10.28 2.33
N THR A 52 -1.18 11.55 2.28
CA THR A 52 -0.66 12.54 1.34
C THR A 52 0.83 12.83 1.61
N ALA A 53 1.21 13.06 2.87
CA ALA A 53 2.61 13.29 3.25
C ALA A 53 3.49 12.07 2.92
N LEU A 54 2.97 10.86 3.13
CA LEU A 54 3.64 9.60 2.82
C LEU A 54 3.83 9.40 1.30
N CYS A 55 2.81 9.71 0.49
CA CYS A 55 2.93 9.70 -0.96
C CYS A 55 4.03 10.66 -1.46
N HIS A 56 4.11 11.88 -0.91
CA HIS A 56 5.15 12.87 -1.26
C HIS A 56 6.55 12.40 -0.88
N ASN A 57 6.70 11.72 0.27
CA ASN A 57 8.01 11.38 0.79
C ASN A 57 8.66 10.17 0.10
N PHE A 58 7.87 9.21 -0.39
CA PHE A 58 8.47 7.94 -0.84
C PHE A 58 7.85 7.28 -2.05
N SER A 59 6.87 7.90 -2.73
CA SER A 59 6.29 7.42 -3.99
C SER A 59 5.98 5.91 -3.95
N PRO A 60 4.98 5.50 -3.17
CA PRO A 60 4.65 4.09 -3.01
C PRO A 60 4.34 3.46 -4.38
N ALA A 61 4.69 2.20 -4.59
CA ALA A 61 4.39 1.49 -5.83
C ALA A 61 2.93 1.02 -5.92
N LEU A 62 2.24 0.97 -4.78
CA LEU A 62 0.84 0.61 -4.65
C LEU A 62 0.23 1.33 -3.44
N LEU A 63 -0.97 1.86 -3.61
CA LEU A 63 -1.81 2.37 -2.54
C LEU A 63 -3.04 1.46 -2.37
N ILE A 64 -3.28 0.99 -1.15
CA ILE A 64 -4.47 0.23 -0.75
C ILE A 64 -5.31 1.14 0.13
N TYR A 65 -6.54 1.44 -0.30
CA TYR A 65 -7.45 2.32 0.42
C TYR A 65 -8.72 1.58 0.80
N ASP A 66 -9.14 1.80 2.04
CA ASP A 66 -10.42 1.33 2.58
C ASP A 66 -11.55 2.27 2.14
N LEU A 67 -12.48 1.73 1.35
CA LEU A 67 -13.55 2.50 0.69
C LEU A 67 -14.76 2.79 1.58
N ASP A 68 -14.78 2.34 2.83
CA ASP A 68 -15.89 2.60 3.78
C ASP A 68 -16.01 4.06 4.23
N TYR A 69 -15.30 4.97 3.57
CA TYR A 69 -15.41 6.41 3.78
C TYR A 69 -16.64 7.02 3.10
N SER A 70 -17.11 8.14 3.67
CA SER A 70 -18.00 9.10 3.00
C SER A 70 -17.48 9.45 1.59
N SER A 71 -18.39 9.51 0.61
CA SER A 71 -18.06 9.79 -0.80
C SER A 71 -17.24 11.06 -1.01
N GLU A 72 -17.42 12.09 -0.16
CA GLU A 72 -16.64 13.33 -0.22
C GLU A 72 -15.15 13.11 0.07
N ILE A 73 -14.84 12.14 0.93
CA ILE A 73 -13.46 11.82 1.31
C ILE A 73 -12.81 10.91 0.27
N THR A 74 -13.57 9.96 -0.29
CA THR A 74 -13.12 9.11 -1.41
C THR A 74 -12.68 9.95 -2.61
N GLU A 75 -13.44 10.98 -3.00
CA GLU A 75 -13.08 11.85 -4.13
C GLU A 75 -11.77 12.61 -3.89
N LYS A 76 -11.53 13.09 -2.67
CA LYS A 76 -10.29 13.81 -2.32
C LYS A 76 -9.08 12.90 -2.46
N ILE A 77 -9.17 11.65 -2.00
CA ILE A 77 -8.09 10.66 -2.13
C ILE A 77 -7.81 10.32 -3.59
N LEU A 78 -8.85 10.11 -4.40
CA LEU A 78 -8.68 9.80 -5.82
C LEU A 78 -8.02 10.95 -6.59
N ARG A 79 -8.31 12.21 -6.23
CA ARG A 79 -7.63 13.38 -6.80
C ARG A 79 -6.15 13.39 -6.44
N VAL A 80 -5.83 13.23 -5.16
CA VAL A 80 -4.44 13.15 -4.69
C VAL A 80 -3.71 12.03 -5.42
N LEU A 81 -4.30 10.84 -5.50
CA LEU A 81 -3.74 9.69 -6.21
C LEU A 81 -3.45 9.97 -7.68
N ARG A 82 -4.37 10.62 -8.40
CA ARG A 82 -4.15 10.97 -9.81
C ARG A 82 -2.96 11.92 -9.95
N ASP A 83 -2.91 12.97 -9.14
CA ASP A 83 -1.87 14.00 -9.21
C ASP A 83 -0.46 13.45 -8.87
N PHE A 84 -0.39 12.27 -8.23
CA PHE A 84 0.87 11.59 -7.89
C PHE A 84 1.43 10.67 -8.98
N TRP A 85 0.61 10.22 -9.93
CA TRP A 85 0.96 9.17 -10.90
C TRP A 85 0.88 9.62 -12.37
N GLU A 86 0.62 10.90 -12.62
CA GLU A 86 0.89 11.59 -13.91
C GLU A 86 2.31 12.18 -13.95
#